data_AF-A0A4Y2TMF0-F1
#
_entry.id   AF-A0A4Y2TMF0-F1
#
_cell.length_a   1.000
_cell.length_b   1.000
_cell.length_c   1.000
_cell.angle_alpha   90.00
_cell.angle_beta   90.00
_cell.angle_gamma   90.00
#
_symmetry.space_group_name_H-M   'P 1'
#
loop_
_entity.id
_entity.type
_entity.pdbx_description
1 polymer ?
#
loop_
_entity_poly.entity_id
_entity_poly.type
_entity_poly.pdbx_seq_one_letter_code
_entity_poly.pdbx_strand_id
1 'polypeptide(L)'
;MEVNKQIEIKTTYAKMLENNAPKRVTNISFKGAISKKVPPPRPFKLASESTTTNLAQSKIVNNARSKSTLPTLIINPANEEIKTSAMLKTALEGKIKLKDIQVEVLSCRPIQGNGIVVKTKTPEIREKLKTKIMNDLTLRDKCQVYIPKPRVPHIIIFDIPPQDGYQAAHENNFILQLKESNELTDQEIKVAFKKKGRGSLQNWILAMQPKHYQEIKHKRRLRCGFNSYHFKEFLEPLRCFGCYRFGHLKRNCRETKPTCTKCTANHDPKGCTKPHPICRNCVLYNKSTNLKVRADHMSNSNLCPMYLREIEFIAKHTIYG
;
A
#
# COMPACT_ATOMS: atom_id res chain seq x y z
N MET A 1 -10.86 -5.34 26.86
CA MET A 1 -11.42 -5.82 25.57
C MET A 1 -10.52 -5.57 24.35
N GLU A 2 -9.61 -4.57 24.34
CA GLU A 2 -8.67 -4.31 23.23
C GLU A 2 -7.63 -5.43 22.96
N VAL A 3 -7.17 -6.11 24.01
CA VAL A 3 -6.08 -7.09 23.94
C VAL A 3 -6.51 -8.36 23.19
N ASN A 4 -7.78 -8.76 23.32
CA ASN A 4 -8.31 -9.96 22.68
C ASN A 4 -8.44 -9.79 21.15
N LYS A 5 -8.77 -8.58 20.67
CA LYS A 5 -8.81 -8.28 19.22
C LYS A 5 -7.42 -8.33 18.55
N GLN A 6 -6.36 -7.92 19.26
CA GLN A 6 -5.00 -8.05 18.73
C GLN A 6 -4.53 -9.50 18.63
N ILE A 7 -4.98 -10.36 19.56
CA ILE A 7 -4.67 -11.79 19.56
C ILE A 7 -5.44 -12.49 18.42
N GLU A 8 -6.70 -12.14 18.17
CA GLU A 8 -7.47 -12.69 17.05
C GLU A 8 -6.89 -12.31 15.68
N ILE A 9 -6.48 -11.04 15.49
CA ILE A 9 -5.88 -10.59 14.22
C ILE A 9 -4.54 -11.30 13.97
N LYS A 10 -3.69 -11.44 14.99
CA LYS A 10 -2.41 -12.16 14.88
C LYS A 10 -2.61 -13.65 14.61
N THR A 11 -3.59 -14.28 15.26
CA THR A 11 -3.92 -15.71 15.07
C THR A 11 -4.50 -15.96 13.68
N THR A 12 -5.35 -15.06 13.19
CA THR A 12 -5.93 -15.14 11.85
C THR A 12 -4.86 -14.99 10.77
N TYR A 13 -3.91 -14.07 10.96
CA TYR A 13 -2.81 -13.88 10.02
C TYR A 13 -1.79 -15.03 10.03
N ALA A 14 -1.50 -15.61 11.20
CA ALA A 14 -0.66 -16.81 11.32
C ALA A 14 -1.28 -18.04 10.62
N LYS A 15 -2.59 -18.27 10.80
CA LYS A 15 -3.33 -19.34 10.12
C LYS A 15 -3.40 -19.16 8.60
N MET A 16 -3.39 -17.92 8.12
CA MET A 16 -3.26 -17.64 6.68
C MET A 16 -1.89 -18.05 6.13
N LEU A 17 -0.82 -17.96 6.92
CA LEU A 17 0.53 -18.33 6.49
C LEU A 17 0.77 -19.85 6.51
N GLU A 18 0.21 -20.59 7.47
CA GLU A 18 0.36 -22.06 7.54
C GLU A 18 -0.38 -22.80 6.40
N ASN A 19 -1.53 -22.27 5.96
CA ASN A 19 -2.26 -22.81 4.81
C ASN A 19 -1.56 -22.56 3.45
N ASN A 20 -0.44 -21.82 3.45
CA ASN A 20 0.41 -21.57 2.28
C ASN A 20 1.61 -22.54 2.16
N ALA A 21 1.73 -23.57 3.02
CA ALA A 21 2.72 -24.62 2.78
C ALA A 21 2.28 -25.46 1.56
N PRO A 22 3.09 -25.54 0.47
CA PRO A 22 2.77 -26.41 -0.65
C PRO A 22 2.78 -27.86 -0.17
N LYS A 23 1.61 -28.52 -0.14
CA LYS A 23 1.57 -29.97 0.02
C LYS A 23 2.27 -30.59 -1.19
N ARG A 24 3.25 -31.46 -0.92
CA ARG A 24 4.03 -32.20 -1.91
C ARG A 24 3.04 -32.99 -2.78
N VAL A 25 2.87 -32.59 -4.02
CA VAL A 25 2.06 -33.35 -4.99
C VAL A 25 2.85 -34.62 -5.32
N THR A 26 2.31 -35.78 -4.94
CA THR A 26 2.75 -37.07 -5.44
C THR A 26 2.34 -37.16 -6.91
N ASN A 27 3.32 -37.22 -7.81
CA ASN A 27 3.07 -37.41 -9.24
C ASN A 27 2.42 -38.78 -9.46
N ILE A 28 1.17 -38.78 -9.94
CA ILE A 28 0.53 -39.96 -10.50
C ILE A 28 0.99 -40.07 -11.96
N SER A 29 1.57 -41.21 -12.30
CA SER A 29 2.10 -41.54 -13.62
C SER A 29 0.96 -41.82 -14.61
N PHE A 30 0.96 -41.11 -15.75
CA PHE A 30 0.28 -41.55 -16.96
C PHE A 30 1.33 -42.01 -17.98
N LYS A 31 1.19 -43.24 -18.48
CA LYS A 31 2.05 -43.89 -19.48
C LYS A 31 1.64 -43.52 -20.91
N GLY A 32 2.63 -43.44 -21.81
CA GLY A 32 2.52 -43.39 -23.28
C GLY A 32 2.98 -42.03 -23.83
N ALA A 33 3.86 -41.90 -24.83
CA ALA A 33 4.55 -42.83 -25.72
C ALA A 33 5.86 -42.18 -26.23
N ILE A 34 6.66 -43.00 -26.90
CA ILE A 34 8.08 -42.88 -27.31
C ILE A 34 8.34 -41.80 -28.37
N SER A 35 9.43 -41.00 -28.27
CA SER A 35 10.55 -41.01 -29.25
C SER A 35 11.68 -39.98 -29.03
N LYS A 36 12.90 -40.48 -29.24
CA LYS A 36 14.22 -39.86 -29.57
C LYS A 36 14.99 -39.04 -28.51
N LYS A 37 16.13 -39.63 -28.15
CA LYS A 37 17.18 -39.21 -27.21
C LYS A 37 18.10 -38.13 -27.82
N VAL A 38 18.45 -37.13 -27.02
CA VAL A 38 19.68 -36.32 -27.15
C VAL A 38 20.35 -36.30 -25.76
N PRO A 39 21.69 -36.45 -25.63
CA PRO A 39 22.34 -36.52 -24.32
C PRO A 39 22.39 -35.13 -23.65
N PRO A 40 22.22 -35.03 -22.32
CA PRO A 40 22.35 -33.76 -21.61
C PRO A 40 23.81 -33.44 -21.29
N PRO A 41 24.21 -32.15 -21.25
CA PRO A 41 25.50 -31.76 -20.70
C PRO A 41 25.54 -31.97 -19.18
N ARG A 42 26.71 -32.41 -18.72
CA ARG A 42 27.09 -32.84 -17.36
C ARG A 42 26.70 -31.79 -16.28
N PRO A 43 26.22 -32.21 -15.09
CA PRO A 43 25.72 -31.30 -14.06
C PRO A 43 26.86 -30.58 -13.31
N PHE A 44 26.76 -29.25 -13.22
CA PHE A 44 27.46 -28.47 -12.20
C PHE A 44 26.85 -28.81 -10.84
N LYS A 45 27.69 -29.28 -9.91
CA LYS A 45 27.33 -29.49 -8.49
C LYS A 45 26.95 -28.14 -7.87
N LEU A 46 25.65 -27.90 -7.68
CA LEU A 46 25.17 -26.95 -6.67
C LEU A 46 24.84 -27.77 -5.43
N ALA A 47 25.65 -27.58 -4.38
CA ALA A 47 25.46 -28.21 -3.09
C ALA A 47 24.04 -27.93 -2.57
N SER A 48 23.32 -29.00 -2.30
CA SER A 48 22.08 -28.99 -1.55
C SER A 48 22.38 -28.74 -0.08
N GLU A 49 22.33 -27.49 0.36
CA GLU A 49 22.18 -27.20 1.78
C GLU A 49 20.68 -27.21 2.12
N SER A 50 20.24 -28.39 2.53
CA SER A 50 19.07 -28.59 3.37
C SER A 50 19.16 -27.73 4.61
N THR A 51 18.47 -26.60 4.63
CA THR A 51 18.14 -25.88 5.87
C THR A 51 16.72 -26.25 6.29
N THR A 52 16.62 -27.39 6.96
CA THR A 52 15.69 -27.56 8.07
C THR A 52 16.12 -26.59 9.16
N THR A 53 15.57 -25.38 9.16
CA THR A 53 15.63 -24.46 10.30
C THR A 53 14.22 -24.08 10.69
N ASN A 54 13.69 -24.90 11.59
CA ASN A 54 12.82 -24.57 12.71
C ASN A 54 11.85 -23.39 12.51
N LEU A 55 10.57 -23.78 12.49
CA LEU A 55 9.36 -23.01 12.76
C LEU A 55 9.33 -22.39 14.19
N ALA A 56 10.49 -22.08 14.78
CA ALA A 56 10.70 -21.54 16.12
C ALA A 56 11.42 -20.18 16.15
N GLN A 57 11.64 -19.56 14.99
CA GLN A 57 11.94 -18.13 14.86
C GLN A 57 10.80 -17.54 14.00
N SER A 58 9.80 -16.83 14.53
CA SER A 58 10.01 -15.61 15.29
C SER A 58 8.68 -15.08 15.86
N LYS A 59 8.55 -15.06 17.18
CA LYS A 59 7.87 -13.94 17.86
C LYS A 59 8.78 -12.71 17.65
N ILE A 60 8.76 -12.09 16.46
CA ILE A 60 9.39 -10.77 16.31
C ILE A 60 8.56 -9.84 17.17
N VAL A 61 9.07 -9.50 18.36
CA VAL A 61 8.51 -8.41 19.14
C VAL A 61 8.72 -7.14 18.33
N ASN A 62 7.70 -6.74 17.58
CA ASN A 62 7.72 -5.50 16.84
C ASN A 62 7.55 -4.36 17.85
N ASN A 63 8.66 -3.80 18.32
CA ASN A 63 8.67 -2.65 19.21
C ASN A 63 8.28 -1.33 18.51
N ALA A 64 7.91 -1.37 17.22
CA ALA A 64 7.45 -0.19 16.53
C ALA A 64 6.11 0.29 17.10
N ARG A 65 6.08 1.54 17.54
CA ARG A 65 4.85 2.20 17.96
C ARG A 65 3.88 2.30 16.78
N SER A 66 2.58 2.12 17.01
CA SER A 66 1.57 2.42 16.00
C SER A 66 1.71 3.85 15.48
N LYS A 67 1.24 4.11 14.25
CA LYS A 67 1.15 5.48 13.73
C LYS A 67 -0.10 6.15 14.30
N SER A 68 0.05 7.32 14.90
CA SER A 68 -1.08 8.17 15.25
C SER A 68 -1.62 8.87 14.01
N THR A 69 -2.94 9.03 13.96
CA THR A 69 -3.60 9.96 13.04
C THR A 69 -3.94 11.25 13.75
N LEU A 70 -3.78 12.35 13.02
CA LEU A 70 -4.25 13.66 13.41
C LEU A 70 -5.27 14.09 12.36
N PRO A 71 -6.37 14.76 12.76
CA PRO A 71 -7.30 15.38 11.84
C PRO A 71 -6.53 16.25 10.83
N THR A 72 -6.76 15.97 9.55
CA THR A 72 -5.95 16.49 8.44
C THR A 72 -6.82 17.24 7.44
N LEU A 73 -6.38 18.43 7.06
CA LEU A 73 -6.95 19.27 6.01
C LEU A 73 -5.94 19.39 4.87
N ILE A 74 -6.39 19.25 3.62
CA ILE A 74 -5.57 19.50 2.44
C ILE A 74 -6.02 20.80 1.79
N ILE A 75 -5.05 21.65 1.47
CA ILE A 75 -5.25 22.92 0.77
C ILE A 75 -4.38 22.88 -0.48
N ASN A 76 -5.00 22.89 -1.65
CA ASN A 76 -4.32 22.96 -2.93
C ASN A 76 -4.56 24.34 -3.57
N PRO A 77 -3.62 24.87 -4.37
CA PRO A 77 -3.93 26.02 -5.20
C PRO A 77 -4.98 25.64 -6.26
N ALA A 78 -5.93 26.54 -6.50
CA ALA A 78 -6.96 26.40 -7.53
C ALA A 78 -6.59 27.13 -8.83
N ASN A 79 -5.57 27.98 -8.80
CA ASN A 79 -5.12 28.77 -9.95
C ASN A 79 -3.59 28.69 -10.13
N GLU A 80 -3.11 29.12 -11.31
CA GLU A 80 -1.68 29.12 -11.66
C GLU A 80 -0.88 30.25 -10.99
N GLU A 81 -1.55 31.20 -10.33
CA GLU A 81 -0.89 32.29 -9.59
C GLU A 81 0.00 31.75 -8.47
N ILE A 82 -0.44 30.67 -7.81
CA ILE A 82 0.28 30.05 -6.71
C ILE A 82 1.23 28.98 -7.25
N LYS A 83 2.45 29.42 -7.55
CA LYS A 83 3.50 28.57 -8.15
C LYS A 83 4.25 27.71 -7.15
N THR A 84 4.13 27.96 -5.85
CA THR A 84 4.82 27.18 -4.81
C THR A 84 3.98 27.00 -3.55
N SER A 85 4.23 25.91 -2.82
CA SER A 85 3.63 25.66 -1.50
C SER A 85 4.04 26.68 -0.44
N ALA A 86 5.20 27.32 -0.58
CA ALA A 86 5.62 28.41 0.30
C ALA A 86 4.75 29.65 0.08
N MET A 87 4.49 30.02 -1.18
CA MET A 87 3.59 31.13 -1.51
C MET A 87 2.17 30.89 -0.99
N LEU A 88 1.65 29.66 -1.14
CA LEU A 88 0.35 29.28 -0.57
C LEU A 88 0.33 29.47 0.95
N LYS A 89 1.41 29.07 1.63
CA LYS A 89 1.52 29.19 3.09
C LYS A 89 1.49 30.65 3.51
N THR A 90 2.30 31.50 2.87
CA THR A 90 2.36 32.93 3.16
C THR A 90 1.03 33.63 2.88
N ALA A 91 0.35 33.27 1.79
CA ALA A 91 -0.98 33.81 1.48
C ALA A 91 -2.02 33.46 2.55
N LEU A 92 -1.99 32.22 3.06
CA LEU A 92 -2.86 31.79 4.15
C LEU A 92 -2.52 32.51 5.46
N GLU A 93 -1.23 32.59 5.83
CA GLU A 93 -0.78 33.26 7.06
C GLU A 93 -1.06 34.76 7.05
N GLY A 94 -1.00 35.41 5.88
CA GLY A 94 -1.32 36.83 5.73
C GLY A 94 -2.80 37.16 5.89
N LYS A 95 -3.70 36.21 5.59
CA LYS A 95 -5.16 36.42 5.64
C LYS A 95 -5.80 35.82 6.89
N ILE A 96 -5.22 34.75 7.43
CA ILE A 96 -5.80 33.97 8.51
C ILE A 96 -4.87 34.03 9.72
N LYS A 97 -5.25 34.84 10.71
CA LYS A 97 -4.62 34.82 12.02
C LYS A 97 -5.20 33.67 12.84
N LEU A 98 -4.39 32.63 13.05
CA LEU A 98 -4.80 31.43 13.80
C LEU A 98 -5.22 31.73 15.25
N LYS A 99 -4.66 32.78 15.85
CA LYS A 99 -5.01 33.25 17.21
C LYS A 99 -6.46 33.72 17.30
N ASP A 100 -6.95 34.43 16.28
CA ASP A 100 -8.30 35.01 16.26
C ASP A 100 -9.39 33.93 16.15
N ILE A 101 -9.02 32.73 15.70
CA ILE A 101 -9.92 31.59 15.50
C ILE A 101 -9.74 30.55 16.61
N GLN A 102 -8.81 30.78 17.55
CA GLN A 102 -8.41 29.82 18.59
C GLN A 102 -8.07 28.43 18.00
N VAL A 103 -7.41 28.42 16.83
CA VAL A 103 -7.04 27.20 16.11
C VAL A 103 -5.56 26.91 16.35
N GLU A 104 -5.27 25.75 16.95
CA GLU A 104 -3.91 25.24 17.09
C GLU A 104 -3.58 24.28 15.93
N VAL A 105 -2.65 24.70 15.07
CA VAL A 105 -2.09 23.86 14.00
C VAL A 105 -0.86 23.13 14.53
N LEU A 106 -0.92 21.80 14.55
CA LEU A 106 0.18 20.95 15.02
C LEU A 106 1.29 20.81 13.98
N SER A 107 0.92 20.75 12.69
CA SER A 107 1.92 20.72 11.62
C SER A 107 1.35 21.20 10.30
N CYS A 108 2.16 21.92 9.54
CA CYS A 108 1.89 22.37 8.20
C CYS A 108 3.04 21.88 7.30
N ARG A 109 2.75 21.11 6.26
CA ARG A 109 3.78 20.53 5.37
C ARG A 109 3.39 20.68 3.90
N PRO A 110 4.36 20.92 3.01
CA PRO A 110 4.10 20.97 1.58
C PRO A 110 3.77 19.57 1.03
N ILE A 111 2.89 19.52 0.03
CA ILE A 111 2.52 18.31 -0.72
C ILE A 111 2.72 18.53 -2.23
N GLN A 112 2.52 17.46 -3.01
CA GLN A 112 2.58 17.55 -4.47
C GLN A 112 1.49 18.48 -5.03
N GLY A 113 1.79 19.19 -6.12
CA GLY A 113 0.86 20.15 -6.74
C GLY A 113 0.82 21.49 -6.01
N ASN A 114 1.93 21.89 -5.38
CA ASN A 114 2.06 23.15 -4.63
C ASN A 114 1.07 23.33 -3.47
N GLY A 115 0.39 22.26 -3.06
CA GLY A 115 -0.51 22.27 -1.92
C GLY A 115 0.21 22.16 -0.57
N ILE A 116 -0.59 22.25 0.48
CA ILE A 116 -0.19 22.10 1.87
C ILE A 116 -1.13 21.12 2.57
N VAL A 117 -0.56 20.28 3.43
CA VAL A 117 -1.29 19.49 4.41
C VAL A 117 -1.18 20.12 5.80
N VAL A 118 -2.34 20.39 6.39
CA VAL A 118 -2.47 20.97 7.73
C VAL A 118 -3.02 19.91 8.67
N LYS A 119 -2.32 19.66 9.78
CA LYS A 119 -2.76 18.75 10.84
C LYS A 119 -3.19 19.56 12.05
N THR A 120 -4.40 19.31 12.53
CA THR A 120 -4.98 19.96 13.71
C THR A 120 -5.08 18.97 14.87
N LYS A 121 -5.32 19.48 16.07
CA LYS A 121 -5.48 18.66 17.28
C LYS A 121 -6.79 17.86 17.27
N THR A 122 -7.89 18.48 16.85
CA THR A 122 -9.23 17.88 16.84
C THR A 122 -9.96 18.05 15.50
N PRO A 123 -10.95 17.20 15.18
CA PRO A 123 -11.78 17.32 13.97
C PRO A 123 -12.58 18.62 13.93
N GLU A 124 -13.04 19.13 15.08
CA GLU A 124 -13.83 20.36 15.17
C GLU A 124 -12.98 21.57 14.75
N ILE A 125 -11.72 21.61 15.21
CA ILE A 125 -10.73 22.63 14.80
C ILE A 125 -10.47 22.56 13.29
N ARG A 126 -10.41 21.34 12.73
CA ARG A 126 -10.23 21.13 11.28
C ARG A 126 -11.41 21.70 10.49
N GLU A 127 -12.64 21.42 10.91
CA GLU A 127 -13.84 21.96 10.24
C GLU A 127 -13.91 23.48 10.36
N LYS A 128 -13.65 24.04 11.55
CA LYS A 128 -13.60 25.50 11.74
C LYS A 128 -12.61 26.16 10.78
N LEU A 129 -11.42 25.59 10.64
CA LEU A 129 -10.39 26.09 9.72
C LEU A 129 -10.87 26.00 8.26
N LYS A 130 -11.47 24.86 7.86
CA LYS A 130 -12.03 24.68 6.52
C LYS A 130 -13.09 25.74 6.21
N THR A 131 -14.07 25.91 7.09
CA THR A 131 -15.17 26.87 6.92
C THR A 131 -14.64 28.29 6.82
N LYS A 132 -13.64 28.67 7.64
CA LYS A 132 -13.04 30.01 7.56
C LYS A 132 -12.36 30.27 6.22
N ILE A 133 -11.60 29.30 5.71
CA ILE A 133 -10.95 29.46 4.39
C ILE A 133 -11.99 29.53 3.27
N MET A 134 -13.05 28.71 3.35
CA MET A 134 -14.10 28.70 2.32
C MET A 134 -15.00 29.94 2.34
N ASN A 135 -15.18 30.58 3.50
CA ASN A 135 -15.97 31.81 3.63
C ASN A 135 -15.20 33.07 3.22
N ASP A 136 -13.87 33.00 3.11
CA ASP A 136 -13.06 34.11 2.64
C ASP A 136 -13.10 34.16 1.10
N LEU A 137 -13.71 35.21 0.56
CA LEU A 137 -13.87 35.43 -0.89
C LEU A 137 -12.52 35.40 -1.63
N THR A 138 -11.44 35.90 -1.02
CA THR A 138 -10.13 35.98 -1.68
C THR A 138 -9.40 34.64 -1.73
N LEU A 139 -9.65 33.77 -0.75
CA LEU A 139 -9.03 32.45 -0.67
C LEU A 139 -9.87 31.37 -1.39
N ARG A 140 -11.20 31.52 -1.39
CA ARG A 140 -12.13 30.59 -2.03
C ARG A 140 -11.83 30.39 -3.52
N ASP A 141 -11.52 31.46 -4.23
CA ASP A 141 -11.24 31.41 -5.67
C ASP A 141 -9.79 30.97 -5.97
N LYS A 142 -8.88 31.12 -5.00
CA LYS A 142 -7.45 30.81 -5.17
C LYS A 142 -7.07 29.43 -4.66
N CYS A 143 -7.88 28.82 -3.79
CA CYS A 143 -7.53 27.59 -3.08
C CYS A 143 -8.67 26.58 -3.06
N GLN A 144 -8.35 25.32 -3.36
CA GLN A 144 -9.24 24.19 -3.13
C GLN A 144 -8.93 23.57 -1.76
N VAL A 145 -9.90 23.63 -0.85
CA VAL A 145 -9.79 23.07 0.50
C VAL A 145 -10.68 21.85 0.62
N TYR A 146 -10.11 20.72 1.04
CA TYR A 146 -10.90 19.51 1.28
C TYR A 146 -10.29 18.63 2.37
N ILE A 147 -11.15 17.79 2.93
CA ILE A 147 -10.78 16.77 3.90
C ILE A 147 -10.51 15.48 3.12
N PRO A 148 -9.37 14.81 3.33
CA PRO A 148 -9.10 13.53 2.69
C PRO A 148 -10.22 12.54 2.93
N LYS A 149 -10.76 11.96 1.85
CA LYS A 149 -11.78 10.91 1.98
C LYS A 149 -11.17 9.72 2.73
N PRO A 150 -11.93 9.10 3.65
CA PRO A 150 -11.52 7.86 4.26
C PRO A 150 -11.23 6.79 3.22
N ARG A 151 -10.33 5.87 3.54
CA ARG A 151 -10.01 4.75 2.67
C ARG A 151 -11.16 3.74 2.73
N VAL A 152 -11.63 3.30 1.57
CA VAL A 152 -12.53 2.14 1.44
C VAL A 152 -11.72 0.86 1.22
N PRO A 153 -12.30 -0.34 1.43
CA PRO A 153 -11.61 -1.59 1.18
C PRO A 153 -11.19 -1.69 -0.27
N HIS A 154 -9.93 -2.10 -0.47
CA HIS A 154 -9.43 -2.44 -1.80
C HIS A 154 -9.19 -3.94 -1.85
N ILE A 155 -9.52 -4.55 -2.98
CA ILE A 155 -9.10 -5.91 -3.30
C ILE A 155 -8.16 -5.90 -4.49
N ILE A 156 -7.33 -6.93 -4.60
CA ILE A 156 -6.56 -7.23 -5.81
C ILE A 156 -7.08 -8.52 -6.41
N ILE A 157 -7.51 -8.47 -7.66
CA ILE A 157 -7.88 -9.62 -8.48
C ILE A 157 -6.70 -9.94 -9.40
N PHE A 158 -6.30 -11.21 -9.42
CA PHE A 158 -5.11 -11.65 -10.14
C PHE A 158 -5.42 -12.19 -11.53
N ASP A 159 -4.42 -12.13 -12.41
CA ASP A 159 -4.38 -12.87 -13.66
C ASP A 159 -5.53 -12.53 -14.64
N ILE A 160 -5.95 -11.26 -14.68
CA ILE A 160 -6.94 -10.77 -15.64
C ILE A 160 -6.27 -10.61 -17.01
N PRO A 161 -6.79 -11.24 -18.07
CA PRO A 161 -6.22 -11.10 -19.40
C PRO A 161 -6.36 -9.64 -19.89
N PRO A 162 -5.36 -9.12 -20.63
CA PRO A 162 -5.56 -7.88 -21.36
C PRO A 162 -6.63 -8.11 -22.44
N GLN A 163 -7.38 -7.07 -22.75
CA GLN A 163 -8.34 -7.09 -23.84
C GLN A 163 -8.01 -5.95 -24.80
N ASP A 164 -8.05 -6.25 -26.10
CA ASP A 164 -7.86 -5.26 -27.15
C ASP A 164 -9.09 -4.32 -27.23
N GLY A 165 -8.85 -3.05 -27.55
CA GLY A 165 -9.89 -2.02 -27.63
C GLY A 165 -9.87 -1.02 -26.47
N TYR A 166 -11.01 -0.37 -26.23
CA TYR A 166 -11.09 0.73 -25.28
C TYR A 166 -11.01 0.24 -23.83
N GLN A 167 -9.96 0.65 -23.12
CA GLN A 167 -9.69 0.17 -21.76
C GLN A 167 -10.86 0.38 -20.80
N ALA A 168 -11.57 1.52 -20.88
CA ALA A 168 -12.69 1.78 -19.98
C ALA A 168 -13.88 0.85 -20.26
N ALA A 169 -14.10 0.44 -21.51
CA ALA A 169 -15.16 -0.51 -21.85
C ALA A 169 -14.84 -1.89 -21.25
N HIS A 170 -13.59 -2.34 -21.34
CA HIS A 170 -13.15 -3.57 -20.69
C HIS A 170 -13.31 -3.50 -19.16
N GLU A 171 -12.93 -2.38 -18.54
CA GLU A 171 -13.11 -2.18 -17.09
C GLU A 171 -14.59 -2.23 -16.69
N ASN A 172 -15.46 -1.53 -17.40
CA ASN A 172 -16.89 -1.49 -17.12
C ASN A 172 -17.54 -2.87 -17.31
N ASN A 173 -17.26 -3.56 -18.42
CA ASN A 173 -17.79 -4.89 -18.70
C ASN A 173 -17.34 -5.90 -17.64
N PHE A 174 -16.07 -5.86 -17.22
CA PHE A 174 -15.56 -6.71 -16.17
C PHE A 174 -16.27 -6.46 -14.83
N ILE A 175 -16.48 -5.19 -14.45
CA ILE A 175 -17.19 -4.84 -13.21
C ILE A 175 -18.65 -5.31 -13.26
N LEU A 176 -19.34 -5.13 -14.39
CA LEU A 176 -20.72 -5.57 -14.56
C LEU A 176 -20.84 -7.09 -14.38
N GLN A 177 -20.02 -7.87 -15.09
CA GLN A 177 -19.99 -9.32 -14.96
C GLN A 177 -19.62 -9.78 -13.54
N LEU A 178 -18.67 -9.10 -12.89
CA LEU A 178 -18.27 -9.39 -11.52
C LEU A 178 -19.42 -9.18 -10.54
N LYS A 179 -20.20 -8.10 -10.70
CA LYS A 179 -21.36 -7.82 -9.85
C LYS A 179 -22.43 -8.89 -10.01
N GLU A 180 -22.84 -9.14 -11.26
CA GLU A 180 -23.87 -10.13 -11.59
C GLU A 180 -23.49 -11.53 -11.08
N SER A 181 -22.27 -12.00 -11.36
CA SER A 181 -21.84 -13.36 -11.04
C SER A 181 -21.69 -13.63 -9.53
N ASN A 182 -21.62 -12.59 -8.70
CA ASN A 182 -21.46 -12.70 -7.25
C ASN A 182 -22.60 -12.07 -6.46
N GLU A 183 -23.71 -11.72 -7.11
CA GLU A 183 -24.91 -11.12 -6.49
C GLU A 183 -24.57 -9.86 -5.66
N LEU A 184 -23.63 -9.05 -6.16
CA LEU A 184 -23.25 -7.80 -5.49
C LEU A 184 -24.29 -6.73 -5.81
N THR A 185 -24.60 -5.87 -4.84
CA THR A 185 -25.55 -4.77 -5.04
C THR A 185 -25.06 -3.73 -6.05
N ASP A 186 -25.97 -2.84 -6.50
CA ASP A 186 -25.66 -1.82 -7.51
C ASP A 186 -24.66 -0.73 -7.06
N GLN A 187 -24.16 -0.77 -5.83
CA GLN A 187 -23.20 0.21 -5.35
C GLN A 187 -21.91 0.24 -6.18
N GLU A 188 -21.23 1.38 -6.16
CA GLU A 188 -20.09 1.65 -7.05
C GLU A 188 -18.86 0.78 -6.70
N ILE A 189 -18.28 0.14 -7.73
CA ILE A 189 -16.96 -0.52 -7.68
C ILE A 189 -16.09 0.20 -8.70
N LYS A 190 -14.87 0.62 -8.31
CA LYS A 190 -13.93 1.33 -9.18
C LYS A 190 -12.65 0.54 -9.37
N VAL A 191 -12.14 0.52 -10.60
CA VAL A 191 -10.73 0.15 -10.83
C VAL A 191 -9.86 1.28 -10.30
N ALA A 192 -9.16 1.04 -9.20
CA ALA A 192 -8.28 2.04 -8.59
C ALA A 192 -6.99 2.18 -9.40
N PHE A 193 -6.36 1.05 -9.75
CA PHE A 193 -5.19 0.98 -10.63
C PHE A 193 -4.89 -0.48 -11.00
N LYS A 194 -3.99 -0.67 -11.96
CA LYS A 194 -3.55 -1.99 -12.44
C LYS A 194 -2.06 -2.20 -12.14
N LYS A 195 -1.70 -3.43 -11.83
CA LYS A 195 -0.31 -3.88 -11.70
C LYS A 195 0.00 -4.89 -12.79
N LYS A 196 1.26 -4.94 -13.24
CA LYS A 196 1.74 -6.01 -14.10
C LYS A 196 1.56 -7.37 -13.40
N GLY A 197 0.93 -8.31 -14.10
CA GLY A 197 0.77 -9.70 -13.66
C GLY A 197 1.82 -10.61 -14.28
N ARG A 198 1.48 -11.89 -14.40
CA ARG A 198 2.34 -12.90 -15.03
C ARG A 198 2.23 -12.80 -16.55
N GLY A 199 3.36 -12.79 -17.25
CA GLY A 199 3.37 -12.68 -18.72
C GLY A 199 2.66 -11.41 -19.20
N SER A 200 1.63 -11.58 -20.02
CA SER A 200 0.75 -10.51 -20.52
C SER A 200 -0.40 -10.16 -19.58
N LEU A 201 -0.64 -10.94 -18.53
CA LEU A 201 -1.77 -10.76 -17.62
C LEU A 201 -1.61 -9.53 -16.71
N GLN A 202 -2.73 -9.08 -16.17
CA GLN A 202 -2.83 -7.91 -15.31
C GLN A 202 -3.43 -8.26 -13.95
N ASN A 203 -2.98 -7.60 -12.90
CA ASN A 203 -3.61 -7.67 -11.59
C ASN A 203 -4.34 -6.37 -11.34
N TRP A 204 -5.66 -6.41 -11.13
CA TRP A 204 -6.48 -5.21 -10.97
C TRP A 204 -6.75 -4.96 -9.50
N ILE A 205 -6.56 -3.71 -9.08
CA ILE A 205 -6.91 -3.27 -7.74
C ILE A 205 -8.25 -2.57 -7.84
N LEU A 206 -9.26 -3.13 -7.17
CA LEU A 206 -10.60 -2.57 -7.14
C LEU A 206 -10.85 -1.91 -5.79
N ALA A 207 -11.35 -0.68 -5.80
CA ALA A 207 -11.94 -0.03 -4.64
C ALA A 207 -13.44 -0.34 -4.61
N MET A 208 -13.94 -0.82 -3.46
CA MET A 208 -15.33 -1.21 -3.31
C MET A 208 -15.91 -0.70 -2.00
N GLN A 209 -17.23 -0.53 -1.97
CA GLN A 209 -17.92 -0.12 -0.77
C GLN A 209 -17.79 -1.18 0.34
N PRO A 210 -17.84 -0.77 1.61
CA PRO A 210 -17.64 -1.70 2.72
C PRO A 210 -18.63 -2.87 2.70
N LYS A 211 -19.89 -2.61 2.34
CA LYS A 211 -20.94 -3.63 2.19
C LYS A 211 -20.51 -4.77 1.24
N HIS A 212 -20.06 -4.45 0.03
CA HIS A 212 -19.57 -5.44 -0.93
C HIS A 212 -18.37 -6.23 -0.42
N TYR A 213 -17.45 -5.55 0.28
CA TYR A 213 -16.31 -6.25 0.86
C TYR A 213 -16.75 -7.25 1.93
N GLN A 214 -17.72 -6.90 2.79
CA GLN A 214 -18.27 -7.82 3.80
C GLN A 214 -18.88 -9.09 3.17
N GLU A 215 -19.58 -8.95 2.03
CA GLU A 215 -20.20 -10.06 1.30
C GLU A 215 -19.16 -11.04 0.71
N ILE A 216 -17.97 -10.56 0.37
CA ILE A 216 -16.95 -11.38 -0.29
C ILE A 216 -15.74 -11.73 0.56
N LYS A 217 -15.46 -11.06 1.70
CA LYS A 217 -14.18 -11.16 2.43
C LYS A 217 -13.76 -12.58 2.84
N HIS A 218 -14.73 -13.49 3.00
CA HIS A 218 -14.48 -14.89 3.36
C HIS A 218 -14.25 -15.81 2.15
N LYS A 219 -14.54 -15.34 0.94
CA LYS A 219 -14.32 -16.08 -0.31
C LYS A 219 -12.84 -16.01 -0.69
N ARG A 220 -12.33 -17.05 -1.35
CA ARG A 220 -10.98 -17.07 -1.94
C ARG A 220 -10.96 -16.68 -3.41
N ARG A 221 -12.11 -16.77 -4.07
CA ARG A 221 -12.26 -16.54 -5.50
C ARG A 221 -13.56 -15.78 -5.77
N LEU A 222 -13.56 -14.98 -6.82
CA LEU A 222 -14.74 -14.31 -7.36
C LEU A 222 -15.07 -14.88 -8.73
N ARG A 223 -16.36 -15.02 -9.03
CA ARG A 223 -16.84 -15.41 -10.36
C ARG A 223 -16.97 -14.17 -11.25
N CYS A 224 -16.72 -14.29 -12.55
CA CYS A 224 -16.90 -13.19 -13.49
C CYS A 224 -17.18 -13.80 -14.87
N GLY A 225 -18.46 -13.88 -15.22
CA GLY A 225 -18.93 -14.73 -16.31
C GLY A 225 -18.54 -16.18 -16.05
N PHE A 226 -17.99 -16.86 -17.07
CA PHE A 226 -17.50 -18.23 -16.96
C PHE A 226 -16.13 -18.37 -16.28
N ASN A 227 -15.52 -17.25 -15.86
CA ASN A 227 -14.22 -17.26 -15.22
C ASN A 227 -14.32 -17.23 -13.69
N SER A 228 -13.29 -17.76 -13.04
CA SER A 228 -13.10 -17.63 -11.61
C SER A 228 -11.72 -17.06 -11.34
N TYR A 229 -11.64 -15.97 -10.57
CA TYR A 229 -10.39 -15.28 -10.28
C TYR A 229 -10.01 -15.37 -8.81
N HIS A 230 -8.74 -15.63 -8.53
CA HIS A 230 -8.21 -15.47 -7.18
C HIS A 230 -8.20 -13.99 -6.82
N PHE A 231 -8.56 -13.67 -5.58
CA PHE A 231 -8.43 -12.31 -5.07
C PHE A 231 -7.96 -12.32 -3.62
N LYS A 232 -7.45 -11.17 -3.18
CA LYS A 232 -7.16 -10.92 -1.77
C LYS A 232 -7.40 -9.45 -1.45
N GLU A 233 -7.48 -9.14 -0.17
CA GLU A 233 -7.44 -7.76 0.26
C GLU A 233 -6.11 -7.08 -0.12
N PHE A 234 -6.20 -5.84 -0.58
CA PHE A 234 -5.07 -5.02 -0.97
C PHE A 234 -4.75 -3.97 0.11
N LEU A 235 -3.78 -4.31 0.97
CA LEU A 235 -3.24 -3.44 2.02
C LEU A 235 -1.79 -2.99 1.75
N GLU A 236 -1.30 -3.16 0.53
CA GLU A 236 0.11 -2.90 0.23
C GLU A 236 0.41 -1.40 0.26
N PRO A 237 1.31 -0.93 1.15
CA PRO A 237 1.69 0.47 1.23
C PRO A 237 2.45 0.94 -0.01
N LEU A 238 2.19 2.18 -0.39
CA LEU A 238 2.93 2.85 -1.46
C LEU A 238 4.41 2.93 -1.10
N ARG A 239 5.27 2.27 -1.89
CA ARG A 239 6.72 2.23 -1.71
C ARG A 239 7.41 2.83 -2.93
N CYS A 240 8.35 3.72 -2.68
CA CYS A 240 9.17 4.30 -3.75
C CYS A 240 10.17 3.27 -4.29
N PHE A 241 10.17 3.02 -5.60
CA PHE A 241 11.14 2.11 -6.24
C PHE A 241 12.56 2.69 -6.38
N GLY A 242 12.76 3.97 -6.07
CA GLY A 242 14.08 4.61 -6.04
C GLY A 242 14.77 4.47 -4.68
N CYS A 243 14.09 4.92 -3.61
CA CYS A 243 14.68 5.00 -2.26
C CYS A 243 14.11 3.98 -1.25
N TYR A 244 13.12 3.17 -1.65
CA TYR A 244 12.44 2.16 -0.83
C TYR A 244 11.72 2.68 0.43
N ARG A 245 11.58 4.00 0.57
CA ARG A 245 10.73 4.61 1.61
C ARG A 245 9.26 4.53 1.24
N PHE A 246 8.41 4.53 2.26
CA PHE A 246 6.96 4.54 2.10
C PHE A 246 6.42 5.96 1.83
N GLY A 247 5.25 6.04 1.20
CA GLY A 247 4.44 7.26 1.07
C GLY A 247 4.68 8.09 -0.19
N HIS A 248 5.52 7.66 -1.13
CA HIS A 248 5.67 8.37 -2.42
C HIS A 248 6.07 7.44 -3.57
N LEU A 249 5.79 7.87 -4.79
CA LEU A 249 6.20 7.23 -6.04
C LEU A 249 7.62 7.64 -6.44
N LYS A 250 8.28 6.85 -7.29
CA LYS A 250 9.62 7.15 -7.83
C LYS A 250 9.69 8.52 -8.51
N ARG A 251 8.67 8.89 -9.29
CA ARG A 251 8.55 10.22 -9.94
C ARG A 251 8.55 11.40 -8.96
N ASN A 252 8.22 11.15 -7.70
CA ASN A 252 8.19 12.16 -6.63
C ASN A 252 9.36 12.00 -5.65
N CYS A 253 10.35 11.17 -5.98
CA CYS A 253 11.48 10.91 -5.10
C CYS A 253 12.47 12.08 -5.15
N ARG A 254 12.93 12.52 -3.98
CA ARG A 254 13.99 13.54 -3.86
C ARG A 254 15.39 12.94 -4.03
N GLU A 255 15.53 11.62 -3.94
CA GLU A 255 16.81 10.94 -4.15
C GLU A 255 17.08 10.82 -5.64
N THR A 256 18.22 11.33 -6.09
CA THR A 256 18.62 11.29 -7.50
C THR A 256 19.27 9.96 -7.89
N LYS A 257 19.84 9.24 -6.92
CA LYS A 257 20.50 7.96 -7.13
C LYS A 257 19.65 6.80 -6.60
N PRO A 258 19.64 5.63 -7.27
CA PRO A 258 18.94 4.45 -6.77
C PRO A 258 19.59 3.98 -5.46
N THR A 259 18.75 3.62 -4.48
CA THR A 259 19.20 3.05 -3.22
C THR A 259 19.19 1.53 -3.30
N CYS A 260 20.30 0.89 -2.92
CA CYS A 260 20.39 -0.56 -2.85
C CYS A 260 19.43 -1.12 -1.79
N THR A 261 18.62 -2.12 -2.14
CA THR A 261 17.69 -2.79 -1.21
C THR A 261 18.42 -3.58 -0.13
N LYS A 262 19.66 -4.03 -0.41
CA LYS A 262 20.48 -4.83 0.49
C LYS A 262 21.25 -3.97 1.47
N CYS A 263 22.01 -2.96 1.02
CA CYS A 263 22.93 -2.21 1.89
C CYS A 263 22.56 -0.74 2.12
N THR A 264 21.49 -0.23 1.49
CA THR A 264 21.01 1.17 1.58
C THR A 264 21.92 2.24 0.97
N ALA A 265 23.07 1.85 0.40
CA ALA A 265 23.96 2.73 -0.34
C ALA A 265 23.46 3.02 -1.77
N ASN A 266 24.03 4.04 -2.42
CA ASN A 266 23.58 4.53 -3.72
C ASN A 266 24.21 3.76 -4.90
N HIS A 267 23.67 2.58 -5.22
CA HIS A 267 24.08 1.79 -6.39
C HIS A 267 22.99 0.75 -6.76
N ASP A 268 23.15 0.08 -7.90
CA ASP A 268 22.26 -1.01 -8.33
C ASP A 268 22.34 -2.20 -7.36
N PRO A 269 21.21 -2.70 -6.82
CA PRO A 269 21.17 -3.91 -6.00
C PRO A 269 21.87 -5.15 -6.58
N LYS A 270 21.86 -5.34 -7.91
CA LYS A 270 22.45 -6.51 -8.58
C LYS A 270 23.96 -6.60 -8.37
N GLY A 271 24.65 -5.46 -8.25
CA GLY A 271 26.09 -5.39 -7.99
C GLY A 271 26.47 -5.29 -6.51
N CYS A 272 25.55 -5.57 -5.59
CA CYS A 272 25.84 -5.40 -4.15
C CYS A 272 26.72 -6.52 -3.59
N THR A 273 27.95 -6.17 -3.19
CA THR A 273 28.89 -7.10 -2.54
C THR A 273 28.77 -7.16 -1.02
N LYS A 274 27.95 -6.31 -0.40
CA LYS A 274 27.79 -6.31 1.06
C LYS A 274 27.17 -7.63 1.53
N PRO A 275 27.71 -8.30 2.57
CA PRO A 275 27.27 -9.63 2.96
C PRO A 275 25.89 -9.60 3.61
N HIS A 276 25.69 -8.67 4.56
CA HIS A 276 24.48 -8.62 5.37
C HIS A 276 23.50 -7.54 4.87
N PRO A 277 22.20 -7.86 4.77
CA PRO A 277 21.20 -6.89 4.41
C PRO A 277 20.87 -5.96 5.59
N ILE A 278 20.58 -4.71 5.29
CA ILE A 278 20.10 -3.72 6.24
C ILE A 278 18.94 -2.93 5.65
N CYS A 279 17.88 -2.75 6.44
CA CYS A 279 16.66 -2.10 6.03
C CYS A 279 16.71 -0.60 6.33
N ARG A 280 16.65 0.21 5.28
CA ARG A 280 16.68 1.68 5.39
C ARG A 280 15.57 2.21 6.30
N ASN A 281 14.36 1.68 6.17
CA ASN A 281 13.21 2.17 6.94
C ASN A 281 13.37 1.87 8.44
N CYS A 282 13.86 0.68 8.79
CA CYS A 282 14.09 0.30 10.19
C CYS A 282 15.22 1.11 10.82
N VAL A 283 16.34 1.32 10.09
CA VAL A 283 17.45 2.16 10.56
C VAL A 283 16.99 3.59 10.82
N LEU A 284 16.26 4.20 9.89
CA LEU A 284 15.72 5.56 10.04
C LEU A 284 14.73 5.65 11.22
N TYR A 285 13.95 4.60 11.45
CA TYR A 285 13.01 4.56 12.56
C TYR A 285 13.74 4.49 13.91
N ASN A 286 14.75 3.62 14.03
CA ASN A 286 15.55 3.50 15.24
C ASN A 286 16.24 4.83 15.58
N LYS A 287 16.83 5.49 14.58
CA LYS A 287 17.47 6.81 14.74
C LYS A 287 16.50 7.89 15.21
N SER A 288 15.24 7.86 14.77
CA SER A 288 14.26 8.91 15.10
C SER A 288 13.47 8.66 16.38
N THR A 289 13.42 7.44 16.89
CA THR A 289 12.59 7.06 18.06
C THR A 289 13.39 6.54 19.24
N ASN A 290 14.71 6.38 19.10
CA ASN A 290 15.59 5.70 20.06
C ASN A 290 15.11 4.27 20.43
N LEU A 291 14.28 3.67 19.58
CA LEU A 291 13.83 2.28 19.71
C LEU A 291 14.77 1.35 18.96
N LYS A 292 14.76 0.07 19.32
CA LYS A 292 15.53 -0.97 18.66
C LYS A 292 14.60 -1.94 17.94
N VAL A 293 14.18 -1.58 16.73
CA VAL A 293 13.53 -2.54 15.82
C VAL A 293 14.58 -3.24 14.98
N ARG A 294 14.36 -4.54 14.74
CA ARG A 294 15.21 -5.36 13.89
C ARG A 294 15.36 -4.74 12.50
N ALA A 295 16.59 -4.63 11.99
CA ALA A 295 16.90 -3.99 10.70
C ALA A 295 17.73 -4.88 9.74
N ASP A 296 18.11 -6.09 10.14
CA ASP A 296 18.92 -7.08 9.40
C ASP A 296 18.14 -7.81 8.29
N HIS A 297 17.52 -7.06 7.39
CA HIS A 297 16.76 -7.60 6.26
C HIS A 297 16.73 -6.60 5.11
N MET A 298 16.38 -7.07 3.91
CA MET A 298 16.29 -6.20 2.74
C MET A 298 15.14 -5.20 2.89
N SER A 299 15.32 -3.99 2.35
CA SER A 299 14.34 -2.90 2.44
C SER A 299 12.99 -3.21 1.75
N ASN A 300 12.94 -4.25 0.92
CA ASN A 300 11.73 -4.71 0.24
C ASN A 300 11.05 -5.93 0.91
N SER A 301 11.57 -6.42 2.04
CA SER A 301 11.03 -7.58 2.75
C SER A 301 9.58 -7.39 3.22
N ASN A 302 8.76 -8.43 3.05
CA ASN A 302 7.37 -8.47 3.55
C ASN A 302 7.29 -8.74 5.07
N LEU A 303 8.40 -9.15 5.68
CA LEU A 303 8.53 -9.34 7.13
C LEU A 303 9.17 -8.13 7.82
N CYS A 304 9.37 -7.03 7.08
CA CYS A 304 9.93 -5.81 7.63
C CYS A 304 8.97 -5.22 8.70
N PRO A 305 9.44 -4.93 9.92
CA PRO A 305 8.62 -4.32 10.98
C PRO A 305 7.95 -3.02 10.55
N MET A 306 8.64 -2.21 9.74
CA MET A 306 8.08 -0.97 9.20
C MET A 306 7.05 -1.22 8.13
N TYR A 307 7.23 -2.23 7.27
CA TYR A 307 6.23 -2.61 6.29
C TYR A 307 4.93 -3.10 6.94
N LEU A 308 5.04 -3.98 7.94
CA LEU A 308 3.89 -4.48 8.71
C LEU A 308 3.17 -3.35 9.45
N ARG A 309 3.93 -2.40 10.02
CA ARG A 309 3.37 -1.19 10.63
C ARG A 309 2.57 -0.33 9.65
N GLU A 310 3.03 -0.20 8.40
CA GLU A 310 2.28 0.51 7.36
C GLU A 310 1.01 -0.24 6.95
N ILE A 311 1.06 -1.58 6.82
CA ILE A 311 -0.13 -2.41 6.56
C ILE A 311 -1.16 -2.23 7.66
N GLU A 312 -0.74 -2.35 8.92
CA GLU A 312 -1.63 -2.18 10.07
C GLU A 312 -2.25 -0.79 10.10
N PHE A 313 -1.46 0.24 9.76
CA PHE A 313 -1.97 1.59 9.64
C PHE A 313 -3.04 1.70 8.54
N ILE A 314 -2.81 1.11 7.37
CA ILE A 314 -3.79 1.10 6.26
C ILE A 314 -5.07 0.36 6.68
N ALA A 315 -4.95 -0.80 7.31
CA ALA A 315 -6.08 -1.58 7.79
C ALA A 315 -6.92 -0.78 8.81
N LYS A 316 -6.29 -0.18 9.82
CA LYS A 316 -6.97 0.63 10.84
C LYS A 316 -7.72 1.85 10.29
N HIS A 317 -7.30 2.37 9.13
CA HIS A 317 -7.89 3.55 8.50
C HIS A 317 -8.76 3.21 7.30
N THR A 318 -8.95 1.91 7.02
CA THR A 318 -9.92 1.44 6.05
C THR A 318 -11.28 1.31 6.73
N ILE A 319 -12.30 1.91 6.15
CA ILE A 319 -13.68 1.78 6.63
C ILE A 319 -14.23 0.44 6.12
N TYR A 320 -14.41 -0.53 6.99
CA TYR A 320 -14.99 -1.84 6.64
C TYR A 320 -16.51 -1.92 6.84
N GLY A 321 -17.13 -0.84 7.32
CA GLY A 321 -18.53 -0.83 7.73
C GLY A 321 -18.65 -0.95 9.23
#